data_AF-A0A920ISM5-F1
#
_entry.id   AF-A0A920ISM5-F1
#
_cell.length_a   1.000
_cell.length_b   1.000
_cell.length_c   1.000
_cell.angle_alpha   90.00
_cell.angle_beta   90.00
_cell.angle_gamma   90.00
#
_symmetry.space_group_name_H-M   'P 1'
#
loop_
_entity.id
_entity.type
_entity.pdbx_description
1 polymer ?
#
loop_
_entity_poly.entity_id
_entity_poly.type
_entity_poly.pdbx_seq_one_letter_code
_entity_poly.pdbx_strand_id
1 'polypeptide(L)'
;MKTVGVYSSGDKDLKHLRFVDESVCIGPANPTESYLNIPSIISAAELTGTDAIYPGYGFLAENFEFAEKCEASGFKFIGPSPDVIKNGR
;
A
#
# COMPACT_ATOMS: atom_id res chain seq x y z
N MET A 1 -12.33 -9.01 10.20
CA MET A 1 -11.55 -8.61 9.02
C MET A 1 -10.11 -8.97 9.30
N LYS A 2 -9.41 -9.63 8.39
CA LYS A 2 -7.97 -9.88 8.53
C LYS A 2 -7.20 -8.66 8.06
N THR A 3 -6.04 -8.41 8.64
CA THR A 3 -5.23 -7.20 8.41
C THR A 3 -3.80 -7.56 8.07
N VAL A 4 -3.26 -6.87 7.06
CA VAL A 4 -1.87 -7.02 6.62
C VAL A 4 -1.18 -5.68 6.79
N GLY A 5 -0.07 -5.66 7.53
CA GLY A 5 0.83 -4.52 7.61
C GLY A 5 2.00 -4.67 6.64
N VAL A 6 2.47 -3.57 6.06
CA VAL A 6 3.68 -3.55 5.23
C VAL A 6 4.77 -2.74 5.92
N TYR A 7 6.04 -3.13 5.73
CA TYR A 7 7.17 -2.43 6.32
C TYR A 7 8.42 -2.48 5.44
N SER A 8 9.26 -1.45 5.54
CA SER A 8 10.63 -1.48 4.99
C SER A 8 11.56 -2.29 5.91
N SER A 9 12.69 -2.80 5.41
CA SER A 9 13.63 -3.56 6.25
C SER A 9 14.15 -2.76 7.47
N GLY A 10 14.17 -1.43 7.39
CA GLY A 10 14.51 -0.53 8.50
C GLY A 10 13.41 -0.39 9.56
N ASP A 11 12.18 -0.75 9.20
CA ASP A 11 10.96 -0.55 10.00
C ASP A 11 10.37 -1.84 10.57
N LYS A 12 11.10 -2.96 10.48
CA LYS A 12 10.66 -4.30 10.93
C LYS A 12 10.14 -4.35 12.38
N ASP A 13 10.56 -3.42 13.23
CA ASP A 13 10.25 -3.39 14.66
C ASP A 13 9.20 -2.32 15.02
N LEU A 14 8.56 -1.67 14.04
CA LEU A 14 7.54 -0.66 14.30
C LEU A 14 6.34 -1.24 15.04
N LYS A 15 5.84 -0.48 16.02
CA LYS A 15 4.77 -0.94 16.93
C LYS A 15 3.47 -1.32 16.23
N HIS A 16 3.12 -0.65 15.12
CA HIS A 16 1.87 -0.90 14.40
C HIS A 16 1.81 -2.35 13.86
N LEU A 17 2.95 -2.96 13.55
CA LEU A 17 3.06 -4.34 13.08
C LEU A 17 2.64 -5.37 14.13
N ARG A 18 2.55 -4.98 15.41
CA ARG A 18 2.08 -5.85 16.50
C ARG A 18 0.56 -5.99 16.54
N PHE A 19 -0.17 -5.19 15.77
CA PHE A 19 -1.63 -5.13 15.76
C PHE A 19 -2.25 -5.67 14.47
N VAL A 20 -1.43 -6.12 13.52
CA VAL A 20 -1.87 -6.74 12.27
C VAL A 20 -1.79 -8.27 12.38
N ASP A 21 -2.63 -8.98 11.64
CA ASP A 21 -2.63 -10.44 11.62
C ASP A 21 -1.42 -11.01 10.87
N GLU A 22 -0.95 -10.28 9.86
CA GLU A 22 0.20 -10.64 9.02
C GLU A 22 1.02 -9.38 8.67
N SER A 23 2.33 -9.54 8.46
CA SER A 23 3.18 -8.43 8.04
C SER A 23 4.15 -8.84 6.92
N VAL A 24 4.30 -7.99 5.91
CA VAL A 24 5.16 -8.24 4.73
C VAL A 24 6.24 -7.16 4.60
N CYS A 25 7.48 -7.60 4.39
CA CYS A 25 8.58 -6.70 4.04
C CYS A 25 8.48 -6.30 2.56
N ILE A 26 8.42 -5.01 2.27
CA ILE A 26 8.19 -4.46 0.92
C ILE A 26 9.45 -3.84 0.28
N GLY A 27 10.61 -3.95 0.92
CA GLY A 27 11.88 -3.46 0.37
C GLY A 27 12.87 -2.95 1.40
N PRO A 28 13.97 -2.32 0.96
CA PRO A 28 14.97 -1.74 1.84
C PRO A 28 14.44 -0.48 2.55
N ALA A 29 15.19 0.03 3.52
CA ALA A 29 14.81 1.20 4.33
C ALA A 29 14.52 2.49 3.52
N ASN A 30 15.02 2.59 2.28
CA ASN A 30 14.74 3.73 1.42
C ASN A 30 13.26 3.74 0.98
N PRO A 31 12.49 4.81 1.25
CA PRO A 31 11.08 4.87 0.88
C PRO A 31 10.80 4.74 -0.62
N THR A 32 11.67 5.25 -1.50
CA THR A 32 11.49 5.13 -2.97
C THR A 32 11.59 3.69 -3.45
N GLU A 33 12.23 2.83 -2.67
CA GLU A 33 12.42 1.41 -2.95
C GLU A 33 11.48 0.52 -2.11
N SER A 34 10.65 1.11 -1.24
CA SER A 34 9.69 0.43 -0.37
C SER A 34 8.30 1.07 -0.44
N TYR A 35 7.95 2.01 0.46
CA TYR A 35 6.59 2.55 0.59
C TYR A 35 6.09 3.34 -0.62
N LEU A 36 6.98 3.94 -1.41
CA LEU A 36 6.66 4.65 -2.65
C LEU A 36 6.82 3.77 -3.89
N ASN A 37 7.21 2.50 -3.72
CA ASN A 37 7.36 1.54 -4.80
C ASN A 37 6.02 0.83 -5.04
N ILE A 38 5.25 1.32 -6.02
CA ILE A 38 3.94 0.76 -6.37
C ILE A 38 4.01 -0.76 -6.64
N PRO A 39 4.92 -1.28 -7.48
CA PRO A 39 5.08 -2.73 -7.68
C PRO A 39 5.25 -3.54 -6.39
N SER A 40 6.05 -3.06 -5.44
CA SER A 40 6.25 -3.74 -4.15
C SER A 40 4.95 -3.84 -3.35
N ILE A 41 4.15 -2.77 -3.32
CA ILE A 41 2.87 -2.76 -2.58
C ILE A 41 1.85 -3.69 -3.25
N ILE A 42 1.72 -3.64 -4.57
CA ILE A 42 0.82 -4.52 -5.32
C ILE A 42 1.21 -5.99 -5.15
N SER A 43 2.50 -6.30 -5.25
CA SER A 43 3.00 -7.66 -5.03
C SER A 43 2.70 -8.17 -3.62
N ALA A 44 2.83 -7.32 -2.60
CA ALA A 44 2.46 -7.69 -1.23
C ALA A 44 0.97 -8.01 -1.11
N ALA A 45 0.09 -7.20 -1.72
CA ALA A 45 -1.35 -7.43 -1.71
C ALA A 45 -1.75 -8.74 -2.43
N GLU A 46 -1.09 -9.05 -3.54
CA GLU A 46 -1.28 -10.31 -4.28
C GLU A 46 -0.84 -11.52 -3.45
N LEU A 47 0.35 -11.45 -2.83
CA LEU A 47 0.92 -12.52 -2.01
C LEU A 47 0.06 -12.86 -0.79
N THR A 48 -0.56 -11.86 -0.17
CA THR A 48 -1.41 -12.06 1.01
C THR A 48 -2.88 -12.31 0.67
N GLY A 49 -3.26 -12.24 -0.62
CA GLY A 49 -4.64 -12.43 -1.07
C GLY A 49 -5.60 -11.39 -0.50
N THR A 50 -5.17 -10.14 -0.40
CA THR A 50 -5.96 -9.04 0.18
C THR A 50 -7.01 -8.53 -0.82
N ASP A 51 -8.21 -8.17 -0.35
CA ASP A 51 -9.28 -7.64 -1.24
C ASP A 51 -9.22 -6.11 -1.45
N ALA A 52 -8.61 -5.37 -0.52
CA ALA A 52 -8.61 -3.91 -0.51
C ALA A 52 -7.34 -3.31 0.10
N ILE A 53 -6.90 -2.17 -0.43
CA ILE A 53 -5.70 -1.46 0.03
C ILE A 53 -6.12 -0.11 0.63
N TYR A 54 -5.74 0.12 1.89
CA TYR A 54 -5.89 1.41 2.55
C TYR A 54 -4.55 2.14 2.60
N PRO A 55 -4.38 3.26 1.86
CA PRO A 55 -3.09 3.94 1.74
C PRO A 55 -2.76 4.83 2.95
N GLY A 56 -3.70 5.06 3.86
CA GLY A 56 -3.55 6.06 4.91
C GLY A 56 -3.52 7.47 4.34
N TYR A 57 -2.48 8.24 4.67
CA TYR A 57 -2.25 9.61 4.23
C TYR A 57 -0.77 9.82 3.87
N GLY A 58 -0.48 10.78 2.99
CA GLY A 58 0.85 10.91 2.40
C GLY A 58 1.23 9.68 1.55
N PHE A 59 2.51 9.53 1.24
CA PHE A 59 3.03 8.47 0.37
C PHE A 59 2.23 8.34 -0.94
N LEU A 60 1.48 7.25 -1.11
CA LEU A 60 0.73 6.94 -2.31
C LEU A 60 -0.78 7.27 -2.19
N ALA A 61 -1.23 7.84 -1.06
CA ALA A 61 -2.65 8.12 -0.81
C ALA A 61 -3.28 9.07 -1.84
N GLU A 62 -2.49 9.99 -2.39
CA GLU A 62 -2.90 10.97 -3.41
C GLU A 62 -2.22 10.71 -4.77
N ASN A 63 -1.71 9.50 -4.97
CA ASN A 63 -1.05 9.11 -6.20
C ASN A 63 -2.06 8.47 -7.17
N PHE A 64 -2.37 9.19 -8.26
CA PHE A 64 -3.28 8.72 -9.31
C PHE A 64 -2.89 7.34 -9.85
N GLU A 65 -1.60 7.15 -10.17
CA GLU A 65 -1.10 5.91 -10.75
C GLU A 65 -1.26 4.74 -9.78
N PHE A 66 -1.05 4.98 -8.48
CA PHE A 66 -1.26 3.94 -7.47
C PHE A 66 -2.73 3.53 -7.36
N ALA A 67 -3.65 4.49 -7.28
CA ALA A 67 -5.08 4.19 -7.21
C ALA A 67 -5.56 3.43 -8.46
N GLU A 68 -5.12 3.87 -9.64
CA GLU A 68 -5.43 3.20 -10.92
C GLU A 68 -4.87 1.77 -10.95
N LYS A 69 -3.63 1.57 -10.49
CA LYS A 69 -3.03 0.23 -10.42
C LYS A 69 -3.71 -0.69 -9.43
N CYS A 70 -4.16 -0.19 -8.28
CA CYS A 70 -4.94 -0.98 -7.33
C CYS A 70 -6.21 -1.53 -8.02
N GLU A 71 -6.99 -0.65 -8.64
CA GLU A 71 -8.24 -1.04 -9.32
C GLU A 71 -8.00 -1.96 -10.51
N ALA A 72 -6.97 -1.68 -11.32
CA ALA A 72 -6.60 -2.51 -12.48
C ALA A 72 -6.11 -3.91 -12.07
N SER A 73 -5.48 -4.04 -10.90
CA SER A 73 -5.08 -5.32 -10.30
C SER A 73 -6.22 -6.02 -9.53
N GLY A 74 -7.43 -5.46 -9.53
CA GLY A 74 -8.60 -6.06 -8.87
C GLY A 74 -8.73 -5.76 -7.38
N PHE A 75 -7.88 -4.88 -6.83
CA PHE A 75 -7.97 -4.45 -5.44
C PHE A 75 -8.88 -3.23 -5.29
N LYS A 76 -9.70 -3.22 -4.25
CA LYS A 76 -10.43 -2.00 -3.90
C LYS A 76 -9.48 -0.99 -3.26
N PHE A 77 -9.27 0.15 -3.91
CA PHE A 77 -8.58 1.28 -3.31
C PHE A 77 -9.50 1.99 -2.32
N ILE A 78 -9.10 2.08 -1.04
CA ILE A 78 -9.88 2.74 0.02
C ILE A 78 -9.49 4.22 0.08
N GLY A 79 -10.01 4.99 -0.88
CA GLY A 79 -9.77 6.42 -1.01
C GLY A 79 -10.65 7.05 -2.11
N PRO A 80 -10.38 8.29 -2.54
CA PRO A 80 -11.00 8.87 -3.73
C PRO A 80 -10.68 8.05 -4.98
N SER A 81 -11.57 8.06 -5.97
CA SER A 81 -11.30 7.36 -7.24
C SER A 81 -10.10 7.98 -7.98
N PRO A 82 -9.41 7.22 -8.86
CA PRO A 82 -8.29 7.74 -9.64
C PRO A 82 -8.63 9.04 -10.38
N ASP A 83 -9.82 9.12 -10.99
CA ASP A 83 -10.28 10.33 -11.69
C ASP A 83 -10.39 11.56 -10.77
N VAL A 84 -10.85 11.37 -9.52
CA VAL A 84 -10.91 12.47 -8.54
C VAL A 84 -9.50 12.92 -8.17
N ILE A 85 -8.58 11.99 -7.95
CA ILE A 85 -7.17 12.32 -7.62
C ILE A 85 -6.49 13.05 -8.79
N LYS A 86 -6.75 12.64 -10.03
CA LYS A 86 -6.17 13.23 -11.23
C LYS A 86 -6.63 14.67 -11.47
N ASN A 87 -7.92 14.93 -11.23
CA ASN A 87 -8.56 16.22 -11.53
C ASN A 87 -8.58 17.19 -10.33
N GLY A 88 -8.29 16.72 -9.12
CA GLY A 88 -8.26 17.54 -7.90
C GLY A 88 -6.97 18.34 -7.70
N ARG A 89 -6.21 18.61 -8.77
CA ARG A 89 -4.98 19.41 -8.76
C ARG A 89 -5.25 20.86 -9.14
#